data_AF-F9WZ80-F1
#
_entry.id   AF-F9WZ80-F1
#
_cell.length_a   1.000
_cell.length_b   1.000
_cell.length_c   1.000
_cell.angle_alpha   90.00
_cell.angle_beta   90.00
_cell.angle_gamma   90.00
#
_symmetry.space_group_name_H-M   'P 1'
#
loop_
_entity.id
_entity.type
_entity.pdbx_description
1 polymer ?
#
loop_
_entity_poly.entity_id
_entity_poly.type
_entity_poly.pdbx_seq_one_letter_code
_entity_poly.pdbx_strand_id
1 'polypeptide(L)'
;MKFSSHQQQLEGLISWKRVSFCLLALVSIQAVFLSTPWIKSSRDASPNFDVSSPHREAEQSATLRTTGAALTASQCATHFPDLYHEVDRATGYWKKQLRRTISSEDVDISWRNDGALRILIHQNELRILQTKGVWSNSYRERALSVLSQLQEALWSASAAGEILPTIEAAIVVDDMSLIPTKQGDTHSIWTFTSTDRDPAHQRHWLIPGFSFYSAPGTGSFIDAQRRALQHDSPIVDKVQQAIWRGVRWTNPDVRGPLLDSTVNKTWADVKEVNWETKENLMDMEDMS
;
A
#
# COMPACT_ATOMS: atom_id res chain seq x y z
N MET A 1 -9.36 -4.35 84.44
CA MET A 1 -10.73 -4.91 84.28
C MET A 1 -11.26 -4.41 82.94
N LYS A 2 -11.75 -5.34 82.09
CA LYS A 2 -12.32 -5.18 80.73
C LYS A 2 -11.37 -4.88 79.55
N PHE A 3 -11.18 -5.95 78.77
CA PHE A 3 -10.88 -6.02 77.33
C PHE A 3 -11.94 -5.31 76.49
N SER A 4 -11.59 -4.80 75.29
CA SER A 4 -12.33 -5.12 74.05
C SER A 4 -11.67 -4.53 72.79
N SER A 5 -11.51 -5.43 71.81
CA SER A 5 -11.65 -5.23 70.35
C SER A 5 -10.91 -4.10 69.65
N HIS A 6 -9.80 -4.45 68.99
CA HIS A 6 -9.62 -3.98 67.60
C HIS A 6 -8.68 -4.80 66.70
N GLN A 7 -8.14 -5.94 67.16
CA GLN A 7 -7.02 -6.56 66.44
C GLN A 7 -7.10 -8.08 66.30
N GLN A 8 -8.30 -8.62 66.07
CA GLN A 8 -8.45 -9.98 65.56
C GLN A 8 -9.65 -10.10 64.61
N GLN A 9 -9.35 -10.64 63.42
CA GLN A 9 -10.25 -11.34 62.50
C GLN A 9 -11.11 -10.51 61.55
N LEU A 10 -10.42 -9.91 60.57
CA LEU A 10 -10.88 -9.77 59.17
C LEU A 10 -10.91 -11.15 58.46
N GLU A 11 -11.48 -12.18 59.10
CA GLU A 11 -11.64 -13.54 58.55
C GLU A 11 -13.09 -13.82 58.14
N GLY A 12 -13.65 -12.91 57.36
CA GLY A 12 -14.96 -13.12 56.79
C GLY A 12 -15.10 -12.30 55.54
N LEU A 13 -14.80 -12.90 54.37
CA LEU A 13 -15.62 -12.73 53.17
C LEU A 13 -15.13 -13.48 51.92
N ILE A 14 -13.98 -14.16 51.94
CA ILE A 14 -13.56 -14.99 50.80
C ILE A 14 -13.08 -16.34 51.29
N SER A 15 -13.97 -17.33 51.28
CA SER A 15 -13.60 -18.74 51.47
C SER A 15 -12.55 -19.12 50.43
N TRP A 16 -11.46 -19.75 50.86
CA TRP A 16 -10.44 -20.35 49.99
C TRP A 16 -11.02 -21.22 48.87
N LYS A 17 -12.21 -21.81 49.10
CA LYS A 17 -12.96 -22.54 48.07
C LYS A 17 -13.35 -21.62 46.90
N ARG A 18 -13.81 -20.40 47.16
CA ARG A 18 -14.18 -19.41 46.12
C ARG A 18 -12.97 -18.95 45.30
N VAL A 19 -11.83 -18.72 45.96
CA VAL A 19 -10.57 -18.38 45.26
C VAL A 19 -10.14 -19.53 44.35
N SER A 20 -10.22 -20.76 44.86
CA SER A 20 -9.87 -21.96 44.09
C SER A 20 -10.79 -22.16 42.88
N PHE A 21 -12.10 -21.94 43.04
CA PHE A 21 -13.05 -21.99 41.91
C PHE A 21 -12.78 -20.90 40.87
N CYS A 22 -12.45 -19.67 41.28
CA CYS A 22 -12.10 -18.60 40.33
C CYS A 22 -10.81 -18.92 39.55
N LEU A 23 -9.79 -19.47 40.23
CA LEU A 23 -8.54 -19.86 39.57
C LEU A 23 -8.75 -21.03 38.59
N LEU A 24 -9.53 -22.04 38.97
CA LEU A 24 -9.87 -23.15 38.08
C LEU A 24 -10.69 -22.68 36.87
N ALA A 25 -11.60 -21.71 37.05
CA ALA A 25 -12.35 -21.12 35.96
C ALA A 25 -11.43 -20.35 34.99
N LEU A 26 -10.48 -19.57 35.50
CA LEU A 26 -9.51 -18.85 34.66
C LEU A 26 -8.59 -19.79 33.88
N VAL A 27 -8.10 -20.87 34.51
CA VAL A 27 -7.28 -21.89 33.84
C VAL A 27 -8.10 -22.63 32.78
N SER A 28 -9.38 -22.93 33.06
CA SER A 28 -10.27 -23.57 32.10
C SER A 28 -10.56 -22.67 30.89
N ILE A 29 -10.75 -21.36 31.11
CA ILE A 29 -10.93 -20.37 30.04
C ILE A 29 -9.65 -20.28 29.18
N GLN A 30 -8.47 -20.22 29.80
CA GLN A 30 -7.20 -20.25 29.05
C GLN A 30 -7.04 -21.54 28.25
N ALA A 31 -7.41 -22.70 28.81
CA ALA A 31 -7.37 -23.97 28.09
C ALA A 31 -8.34 -23.99 26.89
N VAL A 32 -9.51 -23.37 26.98
CA VAL A 32 -10.45 -23.20 25.86
C VAL A 32 -9.88 -22.25 24.79
N PHE A 33 -9.26 -21.13 25.17
CA PHE A 33 -8.59 -20.24 24.20
C PHE A 33 -7.36 -20.87 23.53
N LEU A 34 -6.67 -21.80 24.21
CA LEU A 34 -5.52 -22.54 23.66
C LEU A 34 -5.93 -23.79 22.87
N SER A 35 -7.13 -24.35 23.10
CA SER A 35 -7.63 -25.56 22.41
C SER A 35 -8.66 -25.28 21.31
N THR A 36 -9.15 -24.05 21.20
CA THR A 36 -9.98 -23.63 20.06
C THR A 36 -9.09 -23.30 18.85
N PRO A 37 -9.37 -23.84 17.65
CA PRO A 37 -8.56 -23.60 16.46
C PRO A 37 -8.77 -22.20 15.84
N TRP A 38 -9.06 -21.18 16.65
CA TRP A 38 -9.36 -19.81 16.20
C TRP A 38 -8.14 -18.91 15.98
N ILE A 39 -6.95 -19.51 15.92
CA ILE A 39 -5.77 -18.92 15.28
C ILE A 39 -5.29 -19.93 14.22
N LYS A 40 -6.12 -20.18 13.20
CA LYS A 40 -5.56 -20.52 11.89
C LYS A 40 -4.90 -19.26 11.35
N SER A 41 -3.61 -19.18 11.66
CA SER A 41 -2.64 -18.32 11.00
C SER A 41 -2.95 -18.28 9.50
N SER A 42 -2.88 -17.07 8.95
CA SER A 42 -3.03 -16.67 7.55
C SER A 42 -2.01 -17.31 6.59
N ARG A 43 -1.51 -18.52 6.91
CA ARG A 43 -0.50 -19.27 6.14
C ARG A 43 -1.09 -20.15 5.05
N ASP A 44 -2.40 -20.36 5.01
CA ASP A 44 -3.06 -21.18 3.97
C ASP A 44 -3.73 -20.36 2.86
N ALA A 45 -3.59 -19.03 2.85
CA ALA A 45 -3.98 -18.19 1.73
C ALA A 45 -2.84 -18.06 0.72
N SER A 46 -2.25 -19.19 0.29
CA SER A 46 -1.51 -19.18 -0.97
C SER A 46 -2.55 -19.17 -2.10
N PRO A 47 -2.54 -18.17 -3.00
CA PRO A 47 -3.43 -18.21 -4.15
C PRO A 47 -3.11 -19.48 -4.95
N ASN A 48 -4.12 -20.34 -5.12
CA ASN A 48 -4.07 -21.41 -6.10
C ASN A 48 -4.02 -20.74 -7.48
N PHE A 49 -2.84 -20.70 -8.08
CA PHE A 49 -2.70 -20.38 -9.50
C PHE A 49 -3.17 -21.59 -10.30
N ASP A 50 -4.49 -21.68 -10.53
CA ASP A 50 -5.04 -22.61 -11.52
C ASP A 50 -4.66 -22.11 -12.92
N VAL A 51 -3.73 -22.82 -13.56
CA VAL A 51 -3.13 -22.47 -14.85
C VAL A 51 -4.06 -22.83 -16.03
N SER A 52 -5.22 -23.43 -15.80
CA SER A 52 -6.01 -24.01 -16.89
C SER A 52 -7.06 -23.09 -17.53
N SER A 53 -7.33 -21.89 -17.00
CA SER A 53 -8.25 -20.91 -17.62
C SER A 53 -7.90 -19.40 -17.51
N PRO A 54 -6.65 -18.91 -17.41
CA PRO A 54 -6.39 -17.46 -17.27
C PRO A 54 -6.30 -16.72 -18.62
N HIS A 55 -5.99 -17.41 -19.72
CA HIS A 55 -5.58 -16.72 -20.95
C HIS A 55 -6.67 -15.82 -21.53
N ARG A 56 -7.94 -16.24 -21.52
CA ARG A 56 -9.03 -15.50 -22.16
C ARG A 56 -9.50 -14.27 -21.37
N GLU A 57 -9.50 -14.35 -20.04
CA GLU A 57 -9.83 -13.22 -19.15
C GLU A 57 -8.67 -12.24 -19.02
N ALA A 58 -7.43 -12.74 -18.99
CA ALA A 58 -6.23 -11.91 -19.03
C ALA A 58 -6.11 -11.17 -20.37
N GLU A 59 -6.46 -11.81 -21.48
CA GLU A 59 -6.46 -11.21 -22.82
C GLU A 59 -7.59 -10.17 -22.98
N GLN A 60 -8.80 -10.41 -22.45
CA GLN A 60 -9.85 -9.38 -22.40
C GLN A 60 -9.50 -8.21 -21.48
N SER A 61 -8.92 -8.46 -20.31
CA SER A 61 -8.46 -7.40 -19.39
C SER A 61 -7.29 -6.62 -19.96
N ALA A 62 -6.36 -7.28 -20.66
CA ALA A 62 -5.28 -6.64 -21.40
C ALA A 62 -5.81 -5.82 -22.58
N THR A 63 -6.85 -6.30 -23.28
CA THR A 63 -7.53 -5.57 -24.37
C THR A 63 -8.23 -4.33 -23.82
N LEU A 64 -9.00 -4.44 -22.74
CA LEU A 64 -9.69 -3.31 -22.09
C LEU A 64 -8.70 -2.23 -21.62
N ARG A 65 -7.52 -2.66 -21.15
CA ARG A 65 -6.40 -1.79 -20.72
C ARG A 65 -5.63 -1.17 -21.89
N THR A 66 -5.55 -1.84 -23.05
CA THR A 66 -4.85 -1.34 -24.23
C THR A 66 -5.74 -0.48 -25.14
N THR A 67 -7.06 -0.59 -25.07
CA THR A 67 -8.00 0.16 -25.91
C THR A 67 -8.50 1.48 -25.30
N GLY A 68 -8.12 1.81 -24.06
CA GLY A 68 -8.57 3.06 -23.42
C GLY A 68 -10.09 3.14 -23.26
N ALA A 69 -10.75 2.03 -22.90
CA ALA A 69 -12.20 2.04 -22.74
C ALA A 69 -12.59 2.95 -21.57
N ALA A 70 -13.34 4.01 -21.86
CA ALA A 70 -13.98 4.84 -20.85
C ALA A 70 -15.07 4.01 -20.15
N LEU A 71 -14.76 3.53 -18.95
CA LEU A 71 -15.67 2.73 -18.14
C LEU A 71 -16.44 3.63 -17.18
N THR A 72 -17.74 3.38 -17.04
CA THR A 72 -18.55 3.96 -15.96
C THR A 72 -18.14 3.37 -14.60
N ALA A 73 -18.48 4.04 -13.50
CA ALA A 73 -18.21 3.57 -12.15
C ALA A 73 -18.77 2.15 -11.89
N SER A 74 -19.95 1.84 -12.43
CA SER A 74 -20.56 0.51 -12.31
C SER A 74 -19.77 -0.57 -13.08
N GLN A 75 -19.25 -0.23 -14.26
CA GLN A 75 -18.40 -1.13 -15.03
C GLN A 75 -17.06 -1.34 -14.32
N CYS A 76 -16.44 -0.28 -13.80
CA CYS A 76 -15.23 -0.40 -12.98
C CYS A 76 -15.43 -1.32 -11.78
N ALA A 77 -16.53 -1.17 -11.03
CA ALA A 77 -16.85 -2.03 -9.89
C ALA A 77 -17.05 -3.50 -10.28
N THR A 78 -17.55 -3.76 -11.50
CA THR A 78 -17.77 -5.12 -12.02
C THR A 78 -16.46 -5.74 -12.51
N HIS A 79 -15.63 -4.98 -13.23
CA HIS A 79 -14.38 -5.46 -13.81
C HIS A 79 -13.23 -5.55 -12.79
N PHE A 80 -13.25 -4.70 -11.76
CA PHE A 80 -12.18 -4.58 -10.77
C PHE A 80 -12.73 -4.61 -9.33
N PRO A 81 -13.44 -5.68 -8.92
CA PRO A 81 -14.11 -5.73 -7.62
C PRO A 81 -13.15 -5.57 -6.43
N ASP A 82 -11.90 -6.02 -6.58
CA ASP A 82 -10.90 -6.01 -5.50
C ASP A 82 -10.04 -4.73 -5.47
N LEU A 83 -10.25 -3.78 -6.39
CA LEU A 83 -9.40 -2.59 -6.50
C LEU A 83 -9.63 -1.56 -5.37
N TYR A 84 -10.75 -1.67 -4.64
CA TYR A 84 -11.23 -0.61 -3.73
C TYR A 84 -10.78 -0.77 -2.28
N HIS A 85 -10.05 -1.84 -1.92
CA HIS A 85 -9.65 -2.13 -0.53
C HIS A 85 -9.04 -0.92 0.19
N GLU A 86 -8.07 -0.24 -0.43
CA GLU A 86 -7.38 0.90 0.19
C GLU A 86 -8.23 2.16 0.26
N VAL A 87 -9.13 2.36 -0.71
CA VAL A 87 -10.12 3.45 -0.69
C VAL A 87 -11.12 3.24 0.45
N ASP A 88 -11.57 2.00 0.64
CA ASP A 88 -12.48 1.61 1.71
C ASP A 88 -11.83 1.72 3.09
N ARG A 89 -10.56 1.32 3.22
CA ARG A 89 -9.77 1.52 4.45
C ARG A 89 -9.71 2.99 4.82
N ALA A 90 -9.27 3.85 3.90
CA ALA A 90 -9.14 5.28 4.15
C ALA A 90 -10.51 5.92 4.47
N THR A 91 -11.54 5.59 3.69
CA THR A 91 -12.92 6.04 3.95
C THR A 91 -13.42 5.61 5.32
N GLY A 92 -13.15 4.36 5.72
CA GLY A 92 -13.49 3.82 7.03
C GLY A 92 -12.81 4.57 8.17
N TYR A 93 -11.53 4.89 8.02
CA TYR A 93 -10.79 5.69 9.00
C TYR A 93 -11.44 7.07 9.22
N TRP A 94 -11.67 7.81 8.13
CA TRP A 94 -12.23 9.17 8.20
C TRP A 94 -13.68 9.19 8.70
N LYS A 95 -14.56 8.36 8.12
CA LYS A 95 -16.00 8.39 8.44
C LYS A 95 -16.35 7.64 9.73
N LYS A 96 -15.75 6.46 9.97
CA LYS A 96 -16.17 5.59 11.07
C LYS A 96 -15.34 5.84 12.34
N GLN A 97 -14.02 5.99 12.21
CA GLN A 97 -13.15 6.18 13.37
C GLN A 97 -13.10 7.64 13.81
N LEU A 98 -12.78 8.55 12.88
CA LEU A 98 -12.68 9.98 13.20
C LEU A 98 -14.02 10.72 13.17
N ARG A 99 -15.07 10.12 12.59
CA ARG A 99 -16.42 10.71 12.44
C ARG A 99 -16.40 12.14 11.88
N ARG A 100 -15.59 12.34 10.83
CA ARG A 100 -15.36 13.65 10.23
C ARG A 100 -15.29 13.57 8.71
N THR A 101 -15.46 14.72 8.09
CA THR A 101 -15.18 14.94 6.67
C THR A 101 -13.81 15.61 6.54
N ILE A 102 -13.13 15.37 5.42
CA ILE A 102 -11.89 16.07 5.07
C ILE A 102 -12.23 17.50 4.67
N SER A 103 -11.62 18.49 5.32
CA SER A 103 -11.79 19.92 5.00
C SER A 103 -10.58 20.50 4.27
N SER A 104 -10.66 21.77 3.89
CA SER A 104 -9.55 22.52 3.27
C SER A 104 -8.30 22.60 4.15
N GLU A 105 -8.46 22.53 5.47
CA GLU A 105 -7.37 22.55 6.43
C GLU A 105 -6.62 21.21 6.45
N ASP A 106 -7.34 20.11 6.20
CA ASP A 106 -6.76 18.75 6.19
C ASP A 106 -5.87 18.51 4.97
N VAL A 107 -6.09 19.24 3.88
CA VAL A 107 -5.31 19.16 2.65
C VAL A 107 -4.33 20.33 2.51
N ASP A 108 -4.06 21.03 3.60
CA ASP A 108 -3.01 22.03 3.65
C ASP A 108 -1.62 21.38 3.45
N ILE A 109 -0.75 22.09 2.74
CA ILE A 109 0.63 21.65 2.46
C ILE A 109 1.68 22.62 3.00
N SER A 110 1.29 23.57 3.87
CA SER A 110 2.21 24.56 4.45
C SER A 110 3.23 23.96 5.41
N TRP A 111 2.92 22.78 5.97
CA TRP A 111 3.78 22.02 6.87
C TRP A 111 5.05 21.45 6.20
N ARG A 112 5.17 21.54 4.87
CA ARG A 112 6.36 21.11 4.12
C ARG A 112 6.77 22.08 3.00
N ASN A 113 7.97 21.88 2.49
CA ASN A 113 8.60 22.78 1.52
C ASN A 113 8.89 22.16 0.14
N ASP A 114 8.79 20.84 0.00
CA ASP A 114 9.10 20.11 -1.22
C ASP A 114 8.08 19.00 -1.52
N GLY A 115 8.19 18.36 -2.69
CA GLY A 115 7.49 17.11 -3.01
C GLY A 115 5.96 17.13 -2.90
N ALA A 116 5.29 18.29 -2.89
CA ALA A 116 3.84 18.35 -2.65
C ALA A 116 3.05 19.29 -3.58
N LEU A 117 1.82 18.89 -3.87
CA LEU A 117 0.83 19.64 -4.64
C LEU A 117 -0.48 19.70 -3.86
N ARG A 118 -1.21 20.81 -4.00
CA ARG A 118 -2.61 20.92 -3.58
C ARG A 118 -3.43 21.14 -4.85
N ILE A 119 -4.41 20.29 -5.08
CA ILE A 119 -5.21 20.29 -6.30
C ILE A 119 -6.70 20.45 -6.00
N LEU A 120 -7.44 20.90 -7.01
CA LEU A 120 -8.88 20.92 -7.04
C LEU A 120 -9.36 20.25 -8.32
N ILE A 121 -10.22 19.25 -8.18
CA ILE A 121 -11.01 18.68 -9.26
C ILE A 121 -12.41 19.27 -9.13
N HIS A 122 -12.90 19.92 -10.18
CA HIS A 122 -14.27 20.42 -10.22
C HIS A 122 -14.77 20.41 -11.66
N GLN A 123 -15.93 19.79 -11.89
CA GLN A 123 -16.50 19.57 -13.24
C GLN A 123 -15.54 18.85 -14.19
N ASN A 124 -14.87 17.81 -13.68
CA ASN A 124 -13.81 17.08 -14.38
C ASN A 124 -12.61 17.94 -14.85
N GLU A 125 -12.45 19.15 -14.34
CA GLU A 125 -11.27 19.99 -14.61
C GLU A 125 -10.30 19.95 -13.43
N LEU A 126 -9.05 19.60 -13.73
CA LEU A 126 -7.94 19.63 -12.78
C LEU A 126 -7.37 21.04 -12.67
N ARG A 127 -7.27 21.55 -11.44
CA ARG A 127 -6.63 22.83 -11.11
C ARG A 127 -5.57 22.61 -10.06
N ILE A 128 -4.41 23.23 -10.23
CA ILE A 128 -3.34 23.22 -9.25
C ILE A 128 -3.49 24.48 -8.41
N LEU A 129 -3.83 24.31 -7.13
CA LEU A 129 -4.02 25.42 -6.19
C LEU A 129 -2.69 25.87 -5.59
N GLN A 130 -1.79 24.93 -5.30
CA GLN A 130 -0.50 25.22 -4.68
C GLN A 130 0.52 24.13 -5.02
N THR A 131 1.80 24.51 -5.08
CA THR A 131 2.93 23.59 -5.22
C THR A 131 4.03 23.92 -4.21
N LYS A 132 4.72 22.90 -3.70
CA LYS A 132 5.86 23.01 -2.80
C LYS A 132 7.02 22.16 -3.34
N GLY A 133 8.08 22.82 -3.82
CA GLY A 133 9.35 22.21 -4.27
C GLY A 133 9.26 21.02 -5.24
N VAL A 134 8.17 20.90 -6.00
CA VAL A 134 7.98 19.84 -7.01
C VAL A 134 8.84 20.04 -8.26
N TRP A 135 9.47 21.21 -8.44
CA TRP A 135 10.35 21.48 -9.58
C TRP A 135 11.82 21.11 -9.35
N SER A 136 12.15 20.46 -8.22
CA SER A 136 13.45 19.81 -8.07
C SER A 136 13.59 18.65 -9.06
N ASN A 137 14.83 18.29 -9.43
CA ASN A 137 15.05 17.22 -10.41
C ASN A 137 14.43 15.88 -9.97
N SER A 138 14.42 15.58 -8.67
CA SER A 138 13.89 14.31 -8.16
C SER A 138 12.36 14.21 -8.12
N TYR A 139 11.64 15.34 -8.08
CA TYR A 139 10.18 15.37 -7.96
C TYR A 139 9.44 15.81 -9.22
N ARG A 140 10.12 16.53 -10.14
CA ARG A 140 9.49 17.11 -11.33
C ARG A 140 8.76 16.06 -12.16
N GLU A 141 9.45 14.97 -12.47
CA GLU A 141 8.89 13.91 -13.32
C GLU A 141 7.75 13.18 -12.61
N ARG A 142 7.90 12.95 -11.29
CA ARG A 142 6.85 12.31 -10.49
C ARG A 142 5.58 13.15 -10.48
N ALA A 143 5.71 14.45 -10.26
CA ALA A 143 4.60 15.39 -10.26
C ALA A 143 3.93 15.45 -11.65
N LEU A 144 4.70 15.56 -12.73
CA LEU A 144 4.16 15.58 -14.10
C LEU A 144 3.41 14.29 -14.44
N SER A 145 3.97 13.13 -14.09
CA SER A 145 3.34 11.84 -14.36
C SER A 145 2.07 11.65 -13.54
N VAL A 146 2.02 12.05 -12.26
CA VAL A 146 0.78 11.99 -11.47
C VAL A 146 -0.29 12.94 -12.02
N LEU A 147 0.06 14.17 -12.38
CA LEU A 147 -0.87 15.12 -12.99
C LEU A 147 -1.43 14.58 -14.31
N SER A 148 -0.60 13.90 -15.10
CA SER A 148 -1.04 13.28 -16.35
C SER A 148 -1.99 12.11 -16.13
N GLN A 149 -1.71 11.25 -15.13
CA GLN A 149 -2.63 10.17 -14.74
C GLN A 149 -4.00 10.71 -14.31
N LEU A 150 -4.01 11.80 -13.53
CA LEU A 150 -5.26 12.45 -13.12
C LEU A 150 -6.00 13.02 -14.33
N GLN A 151 -5.28 13.66 -15.26
CA GLN A 151 -5.89 14.19 -16.48
C GLN A 151 -6.53 13.09 -17.33
N GLU A 152 -5.87 11.95 -17.51
CA GLU A 152 -6.42 10.80 -18.24
C GLU A 152 -7.64 10.20 -17.53
N ALA A 153 -7.62 10.09 -16.21
CA ALA A 153 -8.76 9.61 -15.42
C ALA A 153 -9.98 10.54 -15.58
N LEU A 154 -9.77 11.85 -15.57
CA LEU A 154 -10.83 12.85 -15.73
C LEU A 154 -11.43 12.85 -17.15
N TRP A 155 -10.59 12.69 -18.18
CA TRP A 155 -11.05 12.53 -19.55
C TRP A 155 -11.80 11.23 -19.76
N SER A 156 -11.33 10.14 -19.14
CA SER A 156 -12.01 8.84 -19.18
C SER A 156 -13.40 8.92 -18.53
N ALA A 157 -13.52 9.58 -17.37
CA ALA A 157 -14.82 9.81 -16.74
C ALA A 157 -15.75 10.65 -17.63
N SER A 158 -15.23 11.74 -18.22
CA SER A 158 -15.99 12.59 -19.15
C SER A 158 -16.47 11.83 -20.38
N ALA A 159 -15.61 10.99 -20.97
CA ALA A 159 -15.94 10.15 -22.11
C ALA A 159 -16.97 9.06 -21.76
N ALA A 160 -16.99 8.59 -20.51
CA ALA A 160 -18.02 7.69 -19.99
C ALA A 160 -19.34 8.41 -19.64
N GLY A 161 -19.40 9.74 -19.79
CA GLY A 161 -20.57 10.55 -19.44
C GLY A 161 -20.73 10.80 -17.94
N GLU A 162 -19.67 10.62 -17.14
CA GLU A 162 -19.69 10.81 -15.69
C GLU A 162 -19.02 12.13 -15.29
N ILE A 163 -19.62 12.83 -14.33
CA ILE A 163 -19.03 14.02 -13.70
C ILE A 163 -18.61 13.63 -12.29
N LEU A 164 -17.30 13.68 -12.03
CA LEU A 164 -16.74 13.41 -10.71
C LEU A 164 -17.11 14.52 -9.73
N PRO A 165 -17.24 14.20 -8.43
CA PRO A 165 -17.53 15.21 -7.40
C PRO A 165 -16.40 16.23 -7.29
N THR A 166 -16.72 17.39 -6.73
CA THR A 166 -15.69 18.37 -6.34
C THR A 166 -14.78 17.75 -5.29
N ILE A 167 -13.48 17.69 -5.58
CA ILE A 167 -12.47 17.12 -4.68
C ILE A 167 -11.34 18.12 -4.54
N GLU A 168 -10.99 18.44 -3.31
CA GLU A 168 -9.74 19.11 -2.98
C GLU A 168 -8.82 18.11 -2.27
N ALA A 169 -7.56 18.03 -2.70
CA ALA A 169 -6.62 17.04 -2.18
C ALA A 169 -5.18 17.57 -2.15
N ALA A 170 -4.43 17.13 -1.14
CA ALA A 170 -2.98 17.23 -1.13
C ALA A 170 -2.38 15.95 -1.74
N ILE A 171 -1.36 16.10 -2.58
CA ILE A 171 -0.60 15.00 -3.17
C ILE A 171 0.84 15.14 -2.71
N VAL A 172 1.45 14.06 -2.24
CA VAL A 172 2.86 13.98 -1.90
C VAL A 172 3.53 12.92 -2.77
N VAL A 173 4.65 13.27 -3.38
CA VAL A 173 5.34 12.43 -4.38
C VAL A 173 6.66 11.81 -3.87
N ASP A 174 6.83 11.75 -2.56
CA ASP A 174 7.97 11.09 -1.90
C ASP A 174 7.88 9.56 -2.04
N ASP A 175 9.03 8.88 -1.94
CA ASP A 175 9.07 7.41 -1.86
C ASP A 175 8.36 6.89 -0.60
N MET A 176 8.56 7.60 0.52
CA MET A 176 7.86 7.39 1.77
C MET A 176 7.35 8.74 2.26
N SER A 177 6.04 8.93 2.22
CA SER A 177 5.43 10.20 2.61
C SER A 177 5.26 10.27 4.12
N LEU A 178 6.08 11.07 4.79
CA LEU A 178 5.93 11.35 6.21
C LEU A 178 5.02 12.56 6.41
N ILE A 179 3.96 12.40 7.19
CA ILE A 179 3.03 13.49 7.52
C ILE A 179 3.13 13.87 9.00
N PRO A 180 2.72 15.09 9.39
CA PRO A 180 2.85 15.54 10.78
C PRO A 180 2.09 14.61 11.76
N THR A 181 2.72 14.25 12.88
CA THR A 181 2.22 13.21 13.81
C THR A 181 1.74 13.76 15.15
N LYS A 182 1.65 15.09 15.29
CA LYS A 182 1.19 15.73 16.53
C LYS A 182 -0.22 15.26 16.88
N GLN A 183 -0.52 15.19 18.18
CA GLN A 183 -1.85 14.84 18.63
C GLN A 183 -2.89 15.81 18.04
N GLY A 184 -3.95 15.24 17.47
CA GLY A 184 -5.00 16.02 16.82
C GLY A 184 -4.63 16.49 15.42
N ASP A 185 -3.49 16.10 14.86
CA ASP A 185 -3.14 16.41 13.48
C ASP A 185 -4.07 15.67 12.50
N THR A 186 -4.33 16.31 11.37
CA THR A 186 -5.40 15.90 10.46
C THR A 186 -4.97 15.93 9.01
N HIS A 187 -3.68 16.10 8.73
CA HIS A 187 -3.22 16.19 7.35
C HIS A 187 -3.53 14.88 6.60
N SER A 188 -4.20 15.02 5.46
CA SER A 188 -4.62 13.95 4.57
C SER A 188 -3.92 14.14 3.24
N ILE A 189 -3.29 13.08 2.74
CA ILE A 189 -2.53 13.13 1.48
C ILE A 189 -2.87 11.95 0.58
N TRP A 190 -2.76 12.18 -0.71
CA TRP A 190 -2.66 11.16 -1.75
C TRP A 190 -1.18 10.83 -1.94
N THR A 191 -0.82 9.55 -1.90
CA THR A 191 0.59 9.10 -1.94
C THR A 191 0.70 7.71 -2.57
N PHE A 192 1.92 7.30 -2.91
CA PHE A 192 2.21 6.02 -3.54
C PHE A 192 2.37 4.87 -2.54
N THR A 193 2.79 5.18 -1.31
CA THR A 193 3.14 4.16 -0.33
C THR A 193 2.57 4.48 1.05
N SER A 194 2.31 3.42 1.81
CA SER A 194 1.79 3.49 3.17
C SER A 194 2.34 2.31 3.98
N THR A 195 2.28 2.40 5.30
CA THR A 195 2.63 1.30 6.20
C THR A 195 1.63 1.26 7.34
N ASP A 196 1.32 0.06 7.80
CA ASP A 196 0.52 -0.20 9.01
C ASP A 196 1.29 0.07 10.31
N ARG A 197 2.62 0.19 10.23
CA ARG A 197 3.50 0.43 11.39
C ARG A 197 3.46 1.86 11.89
N ASP A 198 3.09 2.81 11.03
CA ASP A 198 2.91 4.21 11.39
C ASP A 198 1.41 4.53 11.47
N PRO A 199 0.85 4.79 12.68
CA PRO A 199 -0.55 5.17 12.83
C PRO A 199 -0.93 6.42 12.04
N ALA A 200 0.00 7.34 11.78
CA ALA A 200 -0.25 8.53 10.98
C ALA A 200 -0.66 8.18 9.56
N HIS A 201 -0.09 7.11 8.99
CA HIS A 201 -0.34 6.66 7.62
C HIS A 201 -1.78 6.15 7.40
N GLN A 202 -2.57 5.99 8.47
CA GLN A 202 -4.01 5.78 8.31
C GLN A 202 -4.71 6.92 7.54
N ARG A 203 -4.13 8.13 7.56
CA ARG A 203 -4.59 9.32 6.82
C ARG A 203 -4.12 9.37 5.36
N HIS A 204 -3.31 8.41 4.91
CA HIS A 204 -2.92 8.30 3.51
C HIS A 204 -4.05 7.72 2.68
N TRP A 205 -4.19 8.26 1.47
CA TRP A 205 -4.97 7.69 0.38
C TRP A 205 -3.98 7.18 -0.66
N LEU A 206 -3.99 5.88 -0.92
CA LEU A 206 -3.10 5.31 -1.93
C LEU A 206 -3.62 5.61 -3.33
N ILE A 207 -2.72 6.13 -4.17
CA ILE A 207 -2.94 6.34 -5.60
C ILE A 207 -1.91 5.54 -6.39
N PRO A 208 -2.15 5.23 -7.67
CA PRO A 208 -1.16 4.59 -8.52
C PRO A 208 0.17 5.37 -8.53
N GLY A 209 1.28 4.63 -8.56
CA GLY A 209 2.61 5.22 -8.62
C GLY A 209 2.81 6.09 -9.87
N PHE A 210 3.68 7.09 -9.79
CA PHE A 210 3.99 7.96 -10.94
C PHE A 210 4.48 7.17 -12.18
N SER A 211 5.15 6.04 -11.96
CA SER A 211 5.68 5.16 -13.02
C SER A 211 4.60 4.44 -13.83
N PHE A 212 3.33 4.46 -13.42
CA PHE A 212 2.25 3.92 -14.25
C PHE A 212 2.10 4.70 -15.56
N TYR A 213 2.30 6.01 -15.52
CA TYR A 213 2.24 6.86 -16.70
C TYR A 213 3.61 7.06 -17.35
N SER A 214 4.61 7.47 -16.58
CA SER A 214 5.97 7.61 -17.09
C SER A 214 6.99 7.73 -15.95
N ALA A 215 8.12 7.04 -16.10
CA ALA A 215 9.29 7.21 -15.27
C ALA A 215 10.59 7.14 -16.10
N PRO A 216 11.67 7.80 -15.67
CA PRO A 216 12.97 7.70 -16.33
C PRO A 216 13.45 6.26 -16.45
N GLY A 217 14.03 5.92 -17.60
CA GLY A 217 14.59 4.60 -17.90
C GLY A 217 13.54 3.50 -18.16
N THR A 218 12.39 3.53 -17.47
CA THR A 218 11.37 2.47 -17.58
C THR A 218 10.23 2.83 -18.54
N GLY A 219 9.94 4.12 -18.74
CA GLY A 219 8.83 4.56 -19.59
C GLY A 219 7.47 4.42 -18.90
N SER A 220 6.41 4.26 -19.68
CA SER A 220 5.06 3.98 -19.16
C SER A 220 4.91 2.52 -18.75
N PHE A 221 3.94 2.21 -17.89
CA PHE A 221 3.62 0.83 -17.54
C PHE A 221 3.17 0.01 -18.76
N ILE A 222 2.45 0.63 -19.69
CA ILE A 222 2.02 -0.03 -20.94
C ILE A 222 3.21 -0.37 -21.83
N ASP A 223 4.19 0.54 -21.95
CA ASP A 223 5.41 0.27 -22.71
C ASP A 223 6.27 -0.80 -22.03
N ALA A 224 6.37 -0.77 -20.71
CA ALA A 224 7.05 -1.80 -19.93
C ALA A 224 6.41 -3.18 -20.13
N GLN A 225 5.07 -3.27 -20.11
CA GLN A 225 4.34 -4.51 -20.40
C GLN A 225 4.60 -4.98 -21.83
N ARG A 226 4.56 -4.09 -22.82
CA ARG A 226 4.82 -4.45 -24.22
C ARG A 226 6.22 -5.02 -24.41
N ARG A 227 7.24 -4.39 -23.80
CA ARG A 227 8.63 -4.88 -23.85
C ARG A 227 8.76 -6.22 -23.13
N ALA A 228 8.17 -6.38 -21.96
CA ALA A 228 8.18 -7.66 -21.24
C ALA A 228 7.57 -8.80 -22.07
N LEU A 229 6.44 -8.55 -22.76
CA LEU A 229 5.78 -9.53 -23.62
C LEU A 229 6.62 -9.97 -24.82
N GLN A 230 7.51 -9.12 -25.33
CA GLN A 230 8.41 -9.48 -26.45
C GLN A 230 9.48 -10.50 -26.05
N HIS A 231 9.77 -10.59 -24.75
CA HIS A 231 10.81 -11.43 -24.18
C HIS A 231 10.23 -12.52 -23.26
N ASP A 232 8.90 -12.67 -23.20
CA ASP A 232 8.28 -13.69 -22.37
C ASP A 232 8.43 -15.09 -22.99
N SER A 233 8.54 -16.09 -22.13
CA SER A 233 8.93 -17.46 -22.45
C SER A 233 8.24 -18.42 -21.48
N PRO A 234 7.86 -19.64 -21.91
CA PRO A 234 7.33 -20.65 -21.01
C PRO A 234 8.29 -20.89 -19.84
N ILE A 235 7.75 -21.13 -18.63
CA ILE A 235 8.57 -21.32 -17.42
C ILE A 235 9.61 -22.45 -17.55
N VAL A 236 9.33 -23.44 -18.39
CA VAL A 236 10.22 -24.58 -18.69
C VAL A 236 11.43 -24.17 -19.53
N ASP A 237 11.31 -23.08 -20.30
CA ASP A 237 12.37 -22.55 -21.16
C ASP A 237 13.20 -21.46 -20.48
N LYS A 238 12.71 -20.92 -19.34
CA LYS A 238 13.43 -19.92 -18.53
C LYS A 238 14.65 -20.54 -17.84
N VAL A 239 15.67 -19.72 -17.59
CA VAL A 239 16.83 -20.11 -16.77
C VAL A 239 16.36 -20.48 -15.36
N GLN A 240 16.72 -21.67 -14.89
CA GLN A 240 16.28 -22.22 -13.59
C GLN A 240 17.09 -21.64 -12.42
N GLN A 241 17.10 -20.31 -12.32
CA GLN A 241 17.76 -19.56 -11.26
C GLN A 241 16.84 -18.48 -10.71
N ALA A 242 16.88 -18.26 -9.40
CA ALA A 242 16.29 -17.10 -8.76
C ALA A 242 17.14 -15.87 -9.08
N ILE A 243 16.54 -14.83 -9.67
CA ILE A 243 17.24 -13.61 -10.08
C ILE A 243 16.82 -12.40 -9.24
N TRP A 244 17.79 -11.54 -8.93
CA TRP A 244 17.54 -10.21 -8.38
C TRP A 244 18.66 -9.24 -8.77
N ARG A 245 18.28 -8.02 -9.13
CA ARG A 245 19.17 -6.87 -9.39
C ARG A 245 18.62 -5.65 -8.67
N GLY A 246 19.41 -5.09 -7.77
CA GLY A 246 19.04 -3.86 -7.07
C GLY A 246 20.12 -3.39 -6.11
N VAL A 247 19.89 -2.27 -5.45
CA VAL A 247 20.83 -1.71 -4.46
C VAL A 247 20.54 -2.25 -3.05
N ARG A 248 21.56 -2.55 -2.26
CA ARG A 248 21.36 -3.09 -0.89
C ARG A 248 20.79 -2.03 0.05
N TRP A 249 21.28 -0.80 -0.04
CA TRP A 249 21.07 0.26 0.96
C TRP A 249 19.62 0.72 1.13
N THR A 250 18.73 0.51 0.16
CA THR A 250 17.32 0.93 0.28
C THR A 250 16.57 0.15 1.38
N ASN A 251 16.94 -1.12 1.61
CA ASN A 251 16.36 -1.92 2.67
C ASN A 251 17.36 -3.01 3.10
N PRO A 252 18.43 -2.63 3.82
CA PRO A 252 19.56 -3.49 4.09
C PRO A 252 19.18 -4.72 4.94
N ASP A 253 18.18 -4.58 5.81
CA ASP A 253 17.72 -5.65 6.70
C ASP A 253 17.01 -6.78 5.94
N VAL A 254 16.45 -6.50 4.76
CA VAL A 254 15.83 -7.51 3.89
C VAL A 254 16.77 -7.92 2.77
N ARG A 255 17.42 -6.94 2.11
CA ARG A 255 18.27 -7.18 0.93
C ARG A 255 19.63 -7.78 1.29
N GLY A 256 20.18 -7.45 2.45
CA GLY A 256 21.43 -8.02 2.95
C GLY A 256 21.32 -9.53 3.14
N PRO A 257 20.38 -10.03 3.97
CA PRO A 257 20.19 -11.47 4.13
C PRO A 257 19.87 -12.21 2.82
N LEU A 258 19.14 -11.59 1.89
CA LEU A 258 18.93 -12.14 0.54
C LEU A 258 20.27 -12.37 -0.17
N LEU A 259 21.09 -11.33 -0.31
CA LEU A 259 22.42 -11.41 -0.93
C LEU A 259 23.28 -12.47 -0.24
N ASP A 260 23.40 -12.40 1.09
CA ASP A 260 24.25 -13.28 1.89
C ASP A 260 23.82 -14.76 1.75
N SER A 261 22.51 -15.03 1.71
CA SER A 261 21.96 -16.40 1.58
C SER A 261 22.16 -17.02 0.20
N THR A 262 22.39 -16.19 -0.83
CA THR A 262 22.50 -16.59 -2.23
C THR A 262 23.94 -16.72 -2.73
N VAL A 263 24.92 -16.38 -1.89
CA VAL A 263 26.34 -16.53 -2.22
C VAL A 263 26.67 -17.98 -2.57
N ASN A 264 27.33 -18.18 -3.71
CA ASN A 264 27.78 -19.47 -4.24
C ASN A 264 26.64 -20.50 -4.40
N LYS A 265 25.39 -20.06 -4.54
CA LYS A 265 24.26 -20.95 -4.83
C LYS A 265 24.10 -21.08 -6.34
N THR A 266 24.18 -22.32 -6.84
CA THR A 266 24.01 -22.58 -8.28
C THR A 266 22.59 -22.27 -8.78
N TRP A 267 21.60 -22.25 -7.88
CA TRP A 267 20.22 -21.89 -8.17
C TRP A 267 19.94 -20.38 -8.09
N ALA A 268 20.92 -19.53 -7.78
CA ALA A 268 20.69 -18.08 -7.60
C ALA A 268 21.63 -17.24 -8.47
N ASP A 269 21.08 -16.25 -9.15
CA ASP A 269 21.81 -15.14 -9.78
C ASP A 269 21.33 -13.83 -9.15
N VAL A 270 21.72 -13.60 -7.90
CA VAL A 270 21.31 -12.46 -7.09
C VAL A 270 22.52 -11.56 -6.87
N LYS A 271 22.44 -10.31 -7.37
CA LYS A 271 23.58 -9.40 -7.37
C LYS A 271 23.16 -7.96 -7.03
N GLU A 272 24.01 -7.29 -6.27
CA GLU A 272 23.87 -5.85 -6.01
C GLU A 272 24.28 -5.05 -7.26
N VAL A 273 23.46 -4.07 -7.61
CA VAL A 273 23.72 -3.12 -8.70
C VAL A 273 24.55 -1.96 -8.17
N ASN A 274 25.61 -1.60 -8.90
CA ASN A 274 26.33 -0.36 -8.68
C ASN A 274 25.93 0.66 -9.76
N TRP A 275 25.32 1.77 -9.36
CA TRP A 275 24.85 2.80 -10.30
C TRP A 275 25.97 3.64 -10.93
N GLU A 276 27.11 3.79 -10.25
CA GLU A 276 28.24 4.56 -10.75
C GLU A 276 28.99 3.80 -11.85
N THR A 277 29.26 2.52 -11.61
CA THR A 277 29.99 1.66 -12.55
C THR A 277 29.07 0.92 -13.52
N LYS A 278 27.75 0.94 -13.27
CA LYS A 278 26.74 0.10 -13.92
C LYS A 278 26.99 -1.40 -13.78
N GLU A 279 27.80 -1.80 -12.80
CA GLU A 279 28.08 -3.20 -12.54
C GLU A 279 26.79 -3.93 -12.11
N ASN A 280 26.59 -5.11 -12.67
CA ASN A 280 25.40 -5.96 -12.48
C ASN A 280 24.08 -5.32 -12.91
N LEU A 281 24.08 -4.12 -13.52
CA LEU A 281 22.89 -3.56 -14.12
C LEU A 281 22.41 -4.51 -15.23
N MET A 282 21.10 -4.75 -15.27
CA MET A 282 20.45 -5.61 -16.23
C MET A 282 19.23 -4.86 -16.76
N ASP A 283 19.14 -4.76 -18.08
CA ASP A 283 17.98 -4.16 -18.73
C ASP A 283 16.80 -5.14 -18.66
N MET A 284 15.56 -4.63 -18.81
CA MET A 284 14.37 -5.48 -18.67
C MET A 284 14.34 -6.61 -19.72
N GLU A 285 14.87 -6.32 -20.90
CA GLU A 285 14.97 -7.24 -22.04
C GLU A 285 15.90 -8.43 -21.76
N ASP A 286 16.85 -8.25 -20.84
CA ASP A 286 17.84 -9.27 -20.45
C ASP A 286 17.33 -10.18 -19.32
N MET A 287 16.14 -9.95 -18.77
CA MET A 287 15.55 -10.74 -17.67
C MET A 287 14.72 -11.96 -18.14
N SER A 288 14.96 -12.47 -19.35
CA SER A 288 14.15 -13.52 -19.99
C SER A 288 14.63 -14.96 -19.80
#